data_AF-A0A2N6AC20-F1
#
_entry.id   AF-A0A2N6AC20-F1
#
_cell.length_a   1.000
_cell.length_b   1.000
_cell.length_c   1.000
_cell.angle_alpha   90.00
_cell.angle_beta   90.00
_cell.angle_gamma   90.00
#
_symmetry.space_group_name_H-M   'P 1'
#
loop_
_entity.id
_entity.type
_entity.pdbx_description
1 polymer ?
#
loop_
_entity_poly.entity_id
_entity_poly.type
_entity_poly.pdbx_seq_one_letter_code
_entity_poly.pdbx_strand_id
1 'polypeptide(L)'
;MENQLCDSCSLPLTPDVVAPKNVTQWKLCKYCVKDETGEMWSREEILTGIRDHFFIADQGMAEDAAQRAAEEALKKMPAWKDAE
;
A
#
# COMPACT_ATOMS: atom_id res chain seq x y z
N MET A 1 13.72 10.81 16.84
CA MET A 1 13.54 10.28 15.48
C MET A 1 12.12 10.61 15.09
N GLU A 2 11.93 11.45 14.09
CA GLU A 2 10.58 11.70 13.55
C GLU A 2 10.09 10.39 12.93
N ASN A 3 9.01 9.81 13.48
CA ASN A 3 8.31 8.69 12.87
C ASN A 3 7.67 9.17 11.57
N GLN A 4 8.42 9.14 10.48
CA GLN A 4 7.88 9.41 9.16
C GLN A 4 7.00 8.23 8.75
N LEU A 5 5.78 8.52 8.32
CA LEU A 5 4.84 7.52 7.83
C LEU A 5 4.78 7.60 6.31
N CYS A 6 4.46 6.48 5.66
CA CYS A 6 4.15 6.43 4.25
C CYS A 6 2.89 7.27 3.98
N ASP A 7 2.99 8.26 3.09
CA ASP A 7 1.88 9.13 2.70
C ASP A 7 0.78 8.37 1.96
N SER A 8 1.06 7.15 1.45
CA SER A 8 0.05 6.29 0.84
C SER A 8 -0.71 5.47 1.86
N CYS A 9 -0.01 4.66 2.66
CA CYS A 9 -0.62 3.61 3.48
C CYS A 9 -0.40 3.77 5.00
N SER A 10 0.18 4.87 5.46
CA SER A 10 0.55 5.12 6.87
C SER A 10 1.55 4.15 7.49
N LEU A 11 2.22 3.30 6.70
CA LEU A 11 3.26 2.40 7.21
C LEU A 11 4.45 3.24 7.77
N PRO A 12 4.95 2.96 8.98
CA PRO A 12 6.17 3.58 9.47
C PRO A 12 7.36 3.36 8.51
N LEU A 13 8.02 4.43 8.11
CA LEU A 13 9.17 4.39 7.22
C LEU A 13 10.45 4.14 8.02
N THR A 14 10.86 2.88 8.07
CA THR A 14 12.20 2.46 8.47
C THR A 14 13.13 2.38 7.24
N PRO A 15 14.46 2.40 7.42
CA PRO A 15 15.41 2.34 6.30
C PRO A 15 15.27 1.13 5.37
N ASP A 16 14.70 0.02 5.86
CA ASP A 16 14.47 -1.22 5.12
C ASP A 16 13.14 -1.26 4.35
N VAL A 17 12.19 -0.36 4.66
CA VAL A 17 10.88 -0.29 4.01
C VAL A 17 10.68 0.96 3.17
N VAL A 18 11.54 1.97 3.29
CA VAL A 18 11.48 3.16 2.43
C VAL A 18 11.64 2.76 0.95
N ALA A 19 10.89 3.43 0.07
CA ALA A 19 10.99 3.19 -1.36
C ALA A 19 12.42 3.49 -1.86
N PRO A 20 13.14 2.52 -2.46
CA PRO A 20 14.49 2.75 -2.98
C PRO A 20 14.48 3.70 -4.20
N LYS A 21 13.37 3.71 -4.94
CA LYS A 21 13.11 4.59 -6.07
C LYS A 21 11.69 5.14 -5.93
N ASN A 22 11.55 6.46 -5.92
CA ASN A 22 10.26 7.14 -5.83
C ASN A 22 10.31 8.41 -6.69
N VAL A 23 9.55 8.43 -7.78
CA VAL A 23 9.49 9.58 -8.71
C VAL A 23 8.36 10.55 -8.35
N THR A 24 7.61 10.27 -7.28
CA THR A 24 6.54 11.14 -6.78
C THR A 24 7.10 12.18 -5.78
N GLN A 25 6.31 13.20 -5.49
CA GLN A 25 6.60 14.18 -4.44
C GLN A 25 6.28 13.69 -3.01
N TRP A 26 5.67 12.51 -2.88
CA TRP A 26 5.23 11.93 -1.61
C TRP A 26 6.32 11.06 -0.98
N LYS A 27 6.26 10.84 0.34
CA LYS A 27 7.12 9.90 1.04
C LYS A 27 6.46 8.52 1.06
N LEU A 28 6.97 7.59 0.26
CA LEU A 28 6.35 6.28 0.05
C LEU A 28 7.24 5.13 0.56
N CYS A 29 6.61 4.05 1.00
CA CYS A 29 7.30 2.77 1.24
C CYS A 29 7.45 1.99 -0.07
N LYS A 30 8.39 1.04 -0.10
CA LYS A 30 8.65 0.17 -1.25
C LYS A 30 7.43 -0.62 -1.73
N TYR A 31 6.47 -0.90 -0.83
CA TYR A 31 5.24 -1.61 -1.18
C TYR A 31 4.19 -0.74 -1.89
N CYS A 32 4.33 0.59 -1.83
CA CYS A 32 3.42 1.52 -2.49
C CYS A 32 3.93 2.05 -3.83
N VAL A 33 5.13 1.63 -4.26
CA VAL A 33 5.72 2.02 -5.53
C VAL A 33 6.09 0.80 -6.38
N LYS A 34 6.08 0.98 -7.69
CA LYS A 34 6.62 0.03 -8.67
C LYS A 34 8.14 0.11 -8.61
N ASP A 35 8.81 -0.94 -8.17
CA ASP A 35 10.28 -0.92 -8.01
C ASP A 35 11.02 -0.52 -9.31
N GLU A 36 10.50 -0.93 -10.47
CA GLU A 36 11.11 -0.64 -11.77
C GLU A 36 11.04 0.85 -12.15
N THR A 37 9.89 1.49 -12.00
CA THR A 37 9.66 2.87 -12.44
C THR A 37 9.81 3.89 -11.31
N GLY A 38 9.58 3.48 -10.07
CA GLY A 38 9.45 4.32 -8.89
C GLY A 38 8.11 5.06 -8.82
N GLU A 39 7.16 4.74 -9.71
CA GLU A 39 5.83 5.33 -9.71
C GLU A 39 4.97 4.68 -8.64
N MET A 40 4.05 5.44 -8.07
CA MET A 40 3.05 4.88 -7.16
C MET A 40 2.12 3.93 -7.92
N TRP A 41 1.83 2.77 -7.32
CA TRP A 41 0.83 1.85 -7.85
C TRP A 41 -0.53 2.54 -7.97
N SER A 42 -1.32 2.18 -8.98
CA SER A 42 -2.70 2.62 -9.06
C SER A 42 -3.54 2.03 -7.94
N ARG A 43 -4.71 2.63 -7.69
CA ARG A 43 -5.65 2.17 -6.66
C ARG A 43 -6.05 0.70 -6.87
N GLU A 44 -6.29 0.29 -8.10
CA GLU A 44 -6.68 -1.08 -8.45
C GLU A 44 -5.53 -2.08 -8.23
N GLU A 45 -4.30 -1.70 -8.60
CA GLU A 45 -3.11 -2.52 -8.38
C GLU A 45 -2.81 -2.71 -6.88
N ILE A 46 -2.89 -1.63 -6.08
CA ILE A 46 -2.74 -1.72 -4.61
C ILE A 46 -3.83 -2.63 -4.02
N LEU A 47 -5.08 -2.45 -4.42
CA LEU A 47 -6.19 -3.25 -3.91
C LEU A 47 -5.97 -4.74 -4.18
N THR A 48 -5.61 -5.07 -5.42
CA THR A 48 -5.34 -6.44 -5.85
C THR A 48 -4.14 -7.02 -5.11
N GLY A 49 -3.06 -6.25 -4.98
CA GLY A 49 -1.86 -6.68 -4.27
C GLY A 49 -2.12 -6.97 -2.79
N ILE A 50 -2.85 -6.10 -2.10
CA ILE A 50 -3.22 -6.32 -0.70
C ILE A 50 -4.14 -7.54 -0.55
N ARG A 51 -5.14 -7.68 -1.43
CA ARG A 51 -6.03 -8.84 -1.42
C ARG A 51 -5.25 -10.14 -1.60
N ASP A 52 -4.50 -10.24 -2.68
CA ASP A 52 -3.88 -11.50 -3.10
C ASP A 52 -2.69 -11.88 -2.23
N HIS A 53 -1.82 -10.91 -1.91
CA HIS A 53 -0.60 -11.21 -1.17
C HIS A 53 -0.79 -11.18 0.35
N PHE A 54 -1.56 -10.23 0.89
CA PHE A 54 -1.69 -10.09 2.34
C PHE A 54 -2.88 -10.86 2.90
N PHE A 55 -4.08 -10.70 2.33
CA PHE A 55 -5.26 -11.35 2.89
C PHE A 55 -5.38 -12.82 2.46
N ILE A 56 -5.13 -13.15 1.19
CA ILE A 56 -5.21 -14.53 0.70
C ILE A 56 -3.93 -15.29 1.03
N ALA A 57 -2.78 -14.89 0.50
CA ALA A 57 -1.56 -15.71 0.60
C ALA A 57 -0.97 -15.75 2.02
N ASP A 58 -0.93 -14.63 2.75
CA ASP A 58 -0.35 -14.56 4.09
C ASP A 58 -1.35 -14.93 5.20
N GLN A 59 -2.57 -14.39 5.15
CA GLN A 59 -3.60 -14.65 6.18
C GLN A 59 -4.53 -15.85 5.88
N GLY A 60 -4.48 -16.43 4.68
CA GLY A 60 -5.30 -17.60 4.32
C GLY A 60 -6.80 -17.32 4.23
N MET A 61 -7.20 -16.08 3.96
CA MET A 61 -8.61 -15.71 3.85
C MET A 61 -9.23 -16.22 2.54
N ALA A 62 -10.53 -16.52 2.58
CA ALA A 62 -11.32 -16.77 1.38
C ALA A 62 -11.40 -15.51 0.52
N GLU A 63 -11.49 -15.69 -0.80
CA GLU A 63 -11.41 -14.60 -1.79
C GLU A 63 -12.44 -13.48 -1.55
N ASP A 64 -13.69 -13.83 -1.26
CA ASP A 64 -14.77 -12.89 -1.01
C ASP A 64 -14.55 -12.05 0.26
N ALA A 65 -14.07 -12.69 1.33
CA ALA A 65 -13.70 -12.04 2.57
C ALA A 65 -12.46 -11.16 2.39
N ALA A 66 -11.46 -11.63 1.64
CA ALA A 66 -10.22 -10.92 1.33
C ALA A 66 -10.50 -9.66 0.50
N GLN A 67 -11.39 -9.74 -0.50
CA GLN A 67 -11.79 -8.59 -1.32
C GLN A 67 -12.38 -7.47 -0.44
N ARG A 68 -13.33 -7.81 0.43
CA ARG A 68 -13.94 -6.84 1.35
C ARG A 68 -12.92 -6.26 2.33
N ALA A 69 -12.04 -7.11 2.86
CA ALA A 69 -10.99 -6.68 3.78
C ALA A 69 -9.99 -5.72 3.09
N ALA A 70 -9.62 -6.00 1.84
CA ALA A 70 -8.75 -5.16 1.04
C ALA A 70 -9.40 -3.81 0.74
N GLU A 71 -10.68 -3.77 0.37
CA GLU A 71 -11.43 -2.53 0.14
C GLU A 71 -11.52 -1.67 1.40
N GLU A 72 -11.82 -2.28 2.55
CA GLU A 72 -11.89 -1.59 3.83
C GLU A 72 -10.52 -1.13 4.33
N ALA A 73 -9.45 -1.89 4.07
CA ALA A 73 -8.09 -1.46 4.36
C ALA A 73 -7.71 -0.25 3.51
N LEU A 74 -8.01 -0.30 2.21
CA LEU A 74 -7.71 0.76 1.26
C LEU A 74 -8.41 2.07 1.65
N LYS A 75 -9.69 2.04 2.05
CA LYS A 75 -10.42 3.23 2.53
C LYS A 75 -9.78 3.91 3.76
N LYS A 76 -8.98 3.19 4.54
CA LYS A 76 -8.29 3.73 5.73
C LYS A 76 -6.91 4.30 5.41
N MET A 77 -6.41 4.09 4.19
CA MET A 77 -5.11 4.56 3.76
C MET A 77 -5.17 6.04 3.37
N PRO A 78 -4.22 6.88 3.80
CA PRO A 78 -4.27 8.32 3.57
C PRO A 78 -4.42 8.74 2.10
N ALA A 79 -3.78 8.04 1.16
CA ALA A 79 -3.88 8.39 -0.26
C ALA A 79 -5.22 8.01 -0.90
N TRP A 80 -5.99 7.11 -0.27
CA TRP A 80 -7.17 6.49 -0.90
C TRP A 80 -8.47 6.75 -0.13
N LYS A 81 -8.40 7.33 1.07
CA LYS A 81 -9.56 7.59 1.93
C LYS A 81 -10.58 8.57 1.35
N ASP A 82 -10.14 9.49 0.50
CA ASP A 82 -10.98 10.54 -0.11
C ASP A 82 -11.30 10.24 -1.60
N ALA A 83 -10.91 9.06 -2.09
CA ALA A 83 -11.24 8.63 -3.45
C ALA A 83 -12.65 8.02 -3.47
N GLU A 84 -13.67 8.88 -3.64
CA GLU A 84 -15.05 8.49 -3.98
C GLU A 84 -15.17 8.01 -5.43
#